data_AF-A0A1F3V4N2-F1
#
_entry.id   AF-A0A1F3V4N2-F1
#
_cell.length_a   1.000
_cell.length_b   1.000
_cell.length_c   1.000
_cell.angle_alpha   90.00
_cell.angle_beta   90.00
_cell.angle_gamma   90.00
#
_symmetry.space_group_name_H-M   'P 1'
#
loop_
_entity.id
_entity.type
_entity.pdbx_description
1 polymer ?
#
loop_
_entity_poly.entity_id
_entity_poly.type
_entity_poly.pdbx_seq_one_letter_code
_entity_poly.pdbx_strand_id
1 'polypeptide(L)'
;MFDISEEARNNMSKRLMKMFRKLSKNAQRALHLRYWELMTIEEISHDIGMSWAETDRLIDSSLVKLRYLFLCGNKAEAEKMMKENMQALSA
;
A
#
# COMPACT_ATOMS: atom_id res chain seq x y z
N MET A 1 24.23 -12.47 8.54
CA MET A 1 23.31 -12.16 7.44
C MET A 1 22.25 -13.26 7.46
N PHE A 2 21.01 -12.96 7.83
CA PHE A 2 19.96 -13.99 7.88
C PHE A 2 19.53 -14.29 6.45
N ASP A 3 19.90 -15.46 5.94
CA ASP A 3 19.47 -15.90 4.62
C ASP A 3 18.01 -16.36 4.74
N ILE A 4 17.09 -15.54 4.24
CA ILE A 4 15.67 -15.88 4.22
C ILE A 4 15.52 -17.00 3.19
N SER A 5 15.01 -18.16 3.62
CA SER A 5 14.81 -19.29 2.72
C SER A 5 13.97 -18.87 1.50
N GLU A 6 14.25 -19.49 0.35
CA GLU A 6 13.52 -19.19 -0.87
C GLU A 6 12.01 -19.45 -0.72
N GLU A 7 11.65 -20.46 0.05
CA GLU A 7 10.27 -20.74 0.44
C GLU A 7 9.62 -19.59 1.23
N ALA A 8 10.33 -19.05 2.23
CA ALA A 8 9.85 -17.92 3.01
C ALA A 8 9.68 -16.65 2.14
N ARG A 9 10.61 -16.39 1.20
CA ARG A 9 10.47 -15.31 0.22
C ARG A 9 9.23 -15.50 -0.66
N ASN A 10 9.05 -16.69 -1.22
CA ASN A 10 7.90 -17.01 -2.07
C ASN A 10 6.57 -16.86 -1.34
N ASN A 11 6.50 -17.29 -0.08
CA ASN A 11 5.31 -17.13 0.75
C ASN A 11 5.03 -15.66 1.06
N MET A 12 6.08 -14.87 1.31
CA MET A 12 5.96 -13.43 1.53
C MET A 12 5.43 -12.69 0.29
N SER A 13 5.99 -12.98 -0.88
CA SER A 13 5.55 -12.41 -2.16
C SER A 13 4.08 -12.75 -2.46
N LYS A 14 3.67 -14.02 -2.25
CA LYS A 14 2.27 -14.44 -2.43
C LYS A 14 1.32 -13.68 -1.49
N ARG A 15 1.71 -13.52 -0.21
CA ARG A 15 0.92 -12.76 0.78
C ARG A 15 0.80 -11.28 0.38
N LEU A 16 1.89 -10.66 -0.04
CA LEU A 16 1.91 -9.27 -0.51
C LEU A 16 0.97 -9.09 -1.69
N MET A 17 1.08 -9.95 -2.72
CA MET A 17 0.21 -9.88 -3.90
C MET A 17 -1.27 -10.06 -3.54
N LYS A 18 -1.59 -10.94 -2.59
CA LYS A 18 -2.97 -11.10 -2.11
C LYS A 18 -3.49 -9.83 -1.45
N MET A 19 -2.66 -9.12 -0.68
CA MET A 19 -3.06 -7.87 -0.03
C MET A 19 -3.11 -6.69 -1.00
N PHE A 20 -2.18 -6.64 -1.96
CA PHE A 20 -2.13 -5.63 -3.01
C PHE A 20 -3.43 -5.58 -3.82
N ARG A 21 -4.00 -6.75 -4.15
CA ARG A 21 -5.30 -6.88 -4.83
C ARG A 21 -6.49 -6.31 -4.06
N LYS A 22 -6.36 -6.05 -2.75
CA LYS A 22 -7.42 -5.41 -1.94
C LYS A 22 -7.39 -3.88 -1.99
N LEU A 23 -6.40 -3.28 -2.64
CA LEU A 23 -6.34 -1.84 -2.89
C LEU A 23 -7.25 -1.47 -4.07
N SER A 24 -7.61 -0.20 -4.21
CA SER A 24 -8.35 0.27 -5.39
C SER A 24 -7.50 0.16 -6.66
N LYS A 25 -8.11 0.18 -7.85
CA LYS A 25 -7.35 0.10 -9.12
C LYS A 25 -6.33 1.23 -9.26
N ASN A 26 -6.71 2.46 -8.90
CA ASN A 26 -5.80 3.60 -8.95
C ASN A 26 -4.66 3.46 -7.92
N ALA A 27 -4.95 2.95 -6.72
CA ALA A 27 -3.91 2.67 -5.72
C ALA A 27 -2.93 1.60 -6.20
N GLN A 28 -3.43 0.50 -6.78
CA GLN A 28 -2.58 -0.55 -7.36
C GLN A 28 -1.70 0.02 -8.48
N ARG A 29 -2.28 0.81 -9.39
CA ARG A 29 -1.54 1.44 -10.48
C ARG A 29 -0.48 2.42 -9.96
N ALA A 30 -0.85 3.33 -9.06
CA ALA A 30 0.08 4.32 -8.51
C ALA A 30 1.28 3.66 -7.80
N LEU A 31 1.03 2.63 -6.98
CA LEU A 31 2.11 1.90 -6.31
C LEU A 31 2.98 1.09 -7.29
N HIS A 32 2.38 0.48 -8.32
CA HIS A 32 3.16 -0.19 -9.35
C HIS A 32 4.09 0.79 -10.05
N LEU A 33 3.57 1.92 -10.53
CA LEU A 33 4.39 2.93 -11.21
C LEU A 33 5.49 3.48 -10.31
N ARG A 34 5.19 3.72 -9.02
CA ARG A 34 6.17 4.26 -8.08
C ARG A 34 7.31 3.29 -7.76
N TYR A 35 7.01 2.00 -7.57
CA TYR A 35 7.97 1.04 -7.02
C TYR A 35 8.51 0.01 -8.01
N TRP A 36 7.80 -0.28 -9.11
CA TRP A 36 8.27 -1.16 -10.18
C TRP A 36 8.85 -0.37 -11.34
N GLU A 37 8.19 0.71 -11.75
CA GLU A 37 8.63 1.55 -12.89
C GLU A 37 9.50 2.74 -12.46
N LEU A 38 9.65 2.97 -11.14
CA LEU A 38 10.46 4.04 -10.55
C LEU A 38 10.04 5.47 -10.97
N MET A 39 8.78 5.66 -11.36
CA MET A 39 8.27 6.97 -11.78
C MET A 39 8.19 7.97 -10.62
N THR A 40 8.30 9.27 -10.94
CA THR A 40 8.08 10.36 -9.99
C THR A 40 6.59 10.57 -9.72
N ILE A 41 6.25 11.31 -8.65
CA ILE A 41 4.84 11.59 -8.32
C ILE A 41 4.20 12.44 -9.43
N GLU A 42 4.97 13.37 -10.02
CA GLU A 42 4.55 14.17 -11.18
C GLU A 42 4.15 13.28 -12.35
N GLU A 43 5.03 12.36 -12.77
CA GLU A 43 4.77 11.44 -13.89
C GLU A 43 3.54 10.55 -13.61
N ILE A 44 3.43 10.04 -12.39
CA ILE A 44 2.28 9.22 -11.96
C ILE A 44 1.00 10.04 -12.01
N SER A 45 1.04 11.29 -11.51
CA SER A 45 -0.14 12.17 -11.48
C SER A 45 -0.69 12.43 -12.88
N HIS A 46 0.21 12.57 -13.86
CA HIS A 46 -0.14 12.64 -15.27
C HIS A 46 -0.70 11.31 -15.83
N ASP A 47 -0.09 10.16 -15.51
CA ASP A 47 -0.57 8.82 -15.96
C ASP A 47 -1.99 8.51 -15.45
N ILE A 48 -2.26 8.80 -14.17
CA ILE A 48 -3.54 8.44 -13.53
C ILE A 48 -4.61 9.53 -13.62
N GLY A 49 -4.26 10.72 -14.15
CA GLY A 49 -5.18 11.85 -14.32
C GLY A 49 -5.64 12.48 -13.01
N MET A 50 -4.74 12.57 -12.02
CA MET A 50 -4.99 13.20 -10.71
C MET A 50 -4.03 14.37 -10.50
N SER A 51 -4.35 15.28 -9.58
CA SER A 51 -3.36 16.28 -9.18
C SER A 51 -2.19 15.61 -8.46
N TRP A 52 -1.03 16.29 -8.45
CA TRP A 52 0.13 15.85 -7.69
C TRP A 52 -0.22 15.55 -6.22
N ALA A 53 -0.94 16.48 -5.56
CA ALA A 53 -1.29 16.35 -4.14
C ALA A 53 -2.30 15.24 -3.85
N GLU A 54 -3.18 14.91 -4.79
CA GLU A 54 -4.06 13.74 -4.66
C GLU A 54 -3.29 12.44 -4.91
N THR A 55 -2.34 12.45 -5.83
CA THR A 55 -1.48 11.30 -6.15
C THR A 55 -0.57 10.95 -4.99
N ASP A 56 0.08 11.94 -4.39
CA ASP A 56 0.91 11.80 -3.19
C ASP A 56 0.12 11.18 -2.03
N ARG A 57 -1.05 11.77 -1.70
CA ARG A 57 -1.97 11.22 -0.68
C ARG A 57 -2.48 9.82 -1.01
N LEU A 58 -2.74 9.53 -2.29
CA LEU A 58 -3.16 8.19 -2.73
C LEU A 58 -2.05 7.17 -2.47
N ILE A 59 -0.80 7.48 -2.81
CA ILE A 59 0.36 6.61 -2.58
C ILE A 59 0.53 6.35 -1.08
N ASP A 60 0.58 7.41 -0.27
CA ASP A 60 0.78 7.31 1.18
C ASP A 60 -0.31 6.50 1.87
N SER A 61 -1.58 6.84 1.63
CA SER A 61 -2.71 6.12 2.22
C SER A 61 -2.76 4.65 1.76
N SER A 62 -2.37 4.37 0.53
CA SER A 62 -2.31 3.01 -0.02
C SER A 62 -1.19 2.19 0.63
N LEU A 63 -0.02 2.79 0.88
CA LEU A 63 1.09 2.15 1.60
C LEU A 63 0.71 1.82 3.04
N VAL A 64 0.08 2.76 3.76
CA VAL A 64 -0.40 2.53 5.12
C VAL A 64 -1.40 1.37 5.13
N LYS A 65 -2.37 1.39 4.22
CA LYS A 65 -3.35 0.29 4.08
C LYS A 65 -2.69 -1.04 3.72
N LEU A 66 -1.72 -1.04 2.82
CA LEU A 66 -1.02 -2.25 2.39
C LEU A 66 -0.21 -2.85 3.54
N ARG A 67 0.56 -2.03 4.28
CA ARG A 67 1.27 -2.45 5.50
C ARG A 67 0.31 -3.05 6.51
N TYR A 68 -0.82 -2.39 6.71
CA TYR A 68 -1.84 -2.87 7.62
C TYR A 68 -2.36 -4.26 7.21
N LEU A 69 -2.86 -4.37 5.98
CA LEU A 69 -3.40 -5.62 5.44
C LEU A 69 -2.37 -6.75 5.50
N PHE A 70 -1.10 -6.40 5.26
CA PHE A 70 0.00 -7.32 5.31
C PHE A 70 0.25 -7.83 6.73
N LEU A 71 0.26 -6.97 7.76
CA LEU A 71 0.51 -7.37 9.15
C LEU A 71 -0.64 -8.16 9.75
N CYS A 72 -1.88 -7.68 9.63
CA CYS A 72 -3.01 -8.20 10.40
C CYS A 72 -3.80 -9.31 9.70
N GLY A 73 -3.61 -9.52 8.39
CA GLY A 73 -4.24 -10.62 7.64
C GLY A 73 -5.77 -10.53 7.47
N ASN A 74 -6.48 -9.80 8.35
CA ASN A 74 -7.93 -9.63 8.36
C ASN A 74 -8.34 -8.15 8.26
N LYS A 75 -9.34 -7.88 7.41
CA LYS A 75 -9.84 -6.53 7.11
C LYS A 75 -10.53 -5.87 8.32
N ALA A 76 -11.15 -6.66 9.20
CA ALA A 76 -11.86 -6.14 10.36
C ALA A 76 -10.93 -5.52 11.42
N GLU A 77 -9.77 -6.14 11.67
CA GLU A 77 -8.76 -5.55 12.55
C GLU A 77 -8.21 -4.26 11.93
N ALA A 78 -8.10 -4.21 10.59
CA ALA A 78 -7.67 -3.02 9.83
C ALA A 78 -8.47 -1.79 10.07
N GLU A 79 -9.77 -1.96 9.91
CA GLU A 79 -10.70 -0.86 10.07
C GLU A 79 -10.76 -0.44 11.53
N LYS A 80 -10.59 -1.36 12.49
CA LYS A 80 -10.49 -1.05 13.92
C LYS A 80 -9.24 -0.20 14.25
N MET A 81 -8.05 -0.67 13.90
CA MET A 81 -6.80 0.04 14.22
C MET A 81 -6.64 1.36 13.45
N MET A 82 -7.12 1.45 12.20
CA MET A 82 -7.16 2.73 11.47
C MET A 82 -8.09 3.74 12.14
N LYS A 83 -9.23 3.29 12.67
CA LYS A 83 -10.19 4.16 13.37
C LYS A 83 -9.63 4.62 14.72
N GLU A 84 -8.95 3.73 15.44
CA GLU A 84 -8.24 4.05 16.69
C GLU A 84 -7.13 5.09 16.46
N ASN A 85 -6.31 4.92 15.42
CA ASN A 85 -5.24 5.88 15.11
C ASN A 85 -5.76 7.26 14.65
N MET A 86 -6.87 7.33 13.89
CA MET A 86 -7.47 8.62 13.54
C MET A 86 -8.05 9.35 14.77
N GLN A 87 -8.63 8.62 15.72
CA GLN A 87 -9.16 9.22 16.95
C GLN A 87 -8.04 9.75 17.86
N ALA A 88 -6.91 9.04 17.95
CA ALA A 88 -5.75 9.46 18.72
C ALA A 88 -5.06 10.72 18.17
N LEU A 89 -5.20 11.02 16.87
CA LEU A 89 -4.68 12.24 16.25
C LEU A 89 -5.65 13.43 16.28
N SER A 90 -6.88 13.21 16.75
CA SER A 90 -7.95 14.22 16.84
C SER A 90 -8.24 14.68 18.28
N ALA A 91 -7.49 14.17 19.26
CA ALA A 91 -7.60 14.47 20.69
C ALA A 91 -6.39 15.28 21.15
#